data_AF-A0A2M7BYK2-F1
#
_entry.id   AF-A0A2M7BYK2-F1
#
_cell.length_a   1.000
_cell.length_b   1.000
_cell.length_c   1.000
_cell.angle_alpha   90.00
_cell.angle_beta   90.00
_cell.angle_gamma   90.00
#
_symmetry.space_group_name_H-M   'P 1'
#
loop_
_entity.id
_entity.type
_entity.pdbx_description
1 polymer ?
#
loop_
_entity_poly.entity_id
_entity_poly.type
_entity_poly.pdbx_seq_one_letter_code
_entity_poly.pdbx_strand_id
1 'polypeptide(L)'
;MGFAVSILNLILASTISLLAFGLGIIVFLKNKGSWINRSFGIFSLGATIWILSAYLSDLPQLSSFSLYFNRLIFAGLSLMLAGFFHFCFLFPSEKKPSKFFLNFIYSIGTILVFLSFFTPFIIKGIVFKEWGTDLITGPLFPFFIG
;
A
#
# COMPACT_ATOMS: atom_id res chain seq x y z
N MET A 1 -3.66 30.63 2.14
CA MET A 1 -2.51 29.73 1.86
C MET A 1 -2.91 28.24 1.80
N GLY A 2 -3.87 27.76 2.61
CA GLY A 2 -4.27 26.34 2.63
C GLY A 2 -4.93 25.75 1.37
N PHE A 3 -5.70 26.54 0.61
CA PHE A 3 -6.41 26.03 -0.58
C PHE A 3 -5.48 25.64 -1.74
N ALA A 4 -4.49 26.49 -2.06
CA ALA A 4 -3.51 26.21 -3.11
C ALA A 4 -2.64 24.98 -2.79
N VAL A 5 -2.26 24.82 -1.51
CA VAL A 5 -1.51 23.65 -1.03
C VAL A 5 -2.35 22.37 -1.17
N SER A 6 -3.64 22.42 -0.83
CA SER A 6 -4.54 21.28 -1.00
C SER A 6 -4.69 20.84 -2.46
N ILE A 7 -4.83 21.79 -3.39
CA ILE A 7 -4.91 21.48 -4.83
C ILE A 7 -3.59 20.89 -5.34
N LEU A 8 -2.45 21.45 -4.93
CA LEU A 8 -1.15 20.93 -5.30
C LEU A 8 -0.98 19.48 -4.82
N ASN A 9 -1.35 19.19 -3.58
CA ASN A 9 -1.28 17.83 -3.02
C ASN A 9 -2.19 16.87 -3.78
N LEU A 10 -3.40 17.30 -4.17
CA LEU A 10 -4.31 16.50 -5.01
C LEU A 10 -3.67 16.13 -6.34
N ILE A 11 -3.10 17.12 -7.03
CA ILE A 11 -2.47 16.93 -8.34
C ILE A 11 -1.29 15.97 -8.20
N LEU A 12 -0.40 16.20 -7.23
CA LEU A 12 0.77 15.36 -7.00
C LEU A 12 0.37 13.91 -6.66
N ALA A 13 -0.51 13.72 -5.68
CA ALA A 13 -0.95 12.38 -5.27
C ALA A 13 -1.62 11.63 -6.43
N SER A 14 -2.48 12.31 -7.19
CA SER A 14 -3.16 11.71 -8.35
C SER A 14 -2.17 11.38 -9.47
N THR A 15 -1.26 12.29 -9.82
CA THR A 15 -0.26 12.06 -10.87
C THR A 15 0.69 10.93 -10.50
N ILE A 16 1.24 10.92 -9.27
CA ILE A 16 2.14 9.85 -8.82
C ILE A 16 1.42 8.51 -8.83
N SER A 17 0.18 8.46 -8.33
CA SER A 17 -0.61 7.23 -8.29
C SER A 17 -0.95 6.72 -9.69
N LEU A 18 -1.35 7.60 -10.62
CA LEU A 18 -1.63 7.24 -12.01
C LEU A 18 -0.39 6.74 -12.74
N LEU A 19 0.76 7.39 -12.53
CA LEU A 19 2.04 6.97 -13.10
C LEU A 19 2.50 5.64 -12.52
N ALA A 20 2.42 5.47 -11.20
CA ALA A 20 2.78 4.22 -10.53
C ALA A 20 1.91 3.07 -11.04
N PHE A 21 0.59 3.22 -10.99
CA PHE A 21 -0.38 2.23 -11.44
C PHE A 21 -0.23 1.92 -12.93
N GLY A 22 -0.13 2.97 -13.76
CA GLY A 22 0.06 2.84 -15.20
C GLY A 22 1.34 2.09 -15.54
N LEU A 23 2.46 2.41 -14.88
CA LEU A 23 3.72 1.71 -15.04
C LEU A 23 3.61 0.24 -14.62
N GLY A 24 2.94 -0.04 -13.50
CA GLY A 24 2.67 -1.40 -13.02
C GLY A 24 1.90 -2.23 -14.06
N ILE A 25 0.83 -1.65 -14.61
CA ILE A 25 0.03 -2.27 -15.67
C ILE A 25 0.88 -2.49 -16.93
N ILE A 26 1.59 -1.48 -17.41
CA ILE A 26 2.41 -1.57 -18.63
C ILE A 26 3.45 -2.69 -18.48
N VAL A 27 4.17 -2.73 -17.36
CA VAL A 27 5.17 -3.76 -17.08
C VAL A 27 4.51 -5.14 -17.01
N PHE A 28 3.40 -5.28 -16.28
CA PHE A 28 2.66 -6.54 -16.19
C PHE A 28 2.20 -7.05 -17.56
N LEU A 29 1.65 -6.17 -18.39
CA LEU A 29 1.15 -6.52 -19.73
C LEU A 29 2.28 -6.82 -20.73
N LYS A 30 3.45 -6.19 -20.60
CA LYS A 30 4.60 -6.39 -21.50
C LYS A 30 5.05 -7.85 -21.54
N ASN A 31 5.01 -8.56 -20.42
CA ASN A 31 5.26 -10.00 -20.37
C ASN A 31 4.54 -10.63 -19.17
N LYS A 32 3.29 -11.07 -19.41
CA LYS A 32 2.46 -11.72 -18.39
C LYS A 32 3.06 -13.03 -17.85
N GLY A 33 4.01 -13.64 -18.55
CA GLY A 33 4.72 -14.86 -18.11
C GLY A 33 5.89 -14.57 -17.18
N SER A 34 6.40 -13.34 -17.15
CA SER A 34 7.54 -12.95 -16.33
C SER A 34 7.15 -12.79 -14.87
N TRP A 35 7.80 -13.54 -13.99
CA TRP A 35 7.63 -13.39 -12.54
C TRP A 35 8.13 -12.04 -12.03
N ILE A 36 9.15 -11.46 -12.69
CA ILE A 36 9.65 -10.11 -12.39
C ILE A 36 8.53 -9.09 -12.65
N ASN A 37 7.86 -9.19 -13.80
CA ASN A 37 6.82 -8.24 -14.17
C ASN A 37 5.59 -8.36 -13.28
N ARG A 38 5.25 -9.60 -12.87
CA ARG A 38 4.15 -9.85 -11.91
C ARG A 38 4.44 -9.28 -10.54
N SER A 39 5.63 -9.53 -9.99
CA SER A 39 6.03 -9.02 -8.67
C SER A 39 6.12 -7.49 -8.66
N PHE A 40 6.67 -6.89 -9.72
CA PHE A 40 6.65 -5.44 -9.92
C PHE A 40 5.22 -4.88 -10.01
N GLY A 41 4.32 -5.55 -10.72
CA GLY A 41 2.91 -5.14 -10.80
C GLY A 41 2.22 -5.13 -9.44
N ILE A 42 2.46 -6.15 -8.60
CA ILE A 42 1.92 -6.22 -7.23
C ILE A 42 2.51 -5.12 -6.35
N PHE A 43 3.82 -4.90 -6.44
CA PHE A 43 4.51 -3.81 -5.74
C PHE A 43 3.89 -2.45 -6.11
N SER A 44 3.75 -2.16 -7.40
CA SER A 44 3.16 -0.93 -7.91
C SER A 44 1.69 -0.74 -7.48
N LEU A 45 0.90 -1.82 -7.47
CA LEU A 45 -0.47 -1.80 -6.99
C LEU A 45 -0.54 -1.43 -5.50
N GLY A 46 0.29 -2.06 -4.66
CA GLY A 46 0.38 -1.74 -3.24
C GLY A 46 0.78 -0.27 -3.00
N ALA A 47 1.79 0.21 -3.74
CA ALA A 47 2.22 1.61 -3.68
C ALA A 47 1.09 2.58 -4.07
N THR A 48 0.34 2.27 -5.12
CA THR A 48 -0.81 3.07 -5.57
C THR A 48 -1.89 3.14 -4.48
N ILE A 49 -2.25 1.99 -3.91
CA ILE A 49 -3.25 1.93 -2.83
C ILE A 49 -2.78 2.76 -1.63
N TRP A 50 -1.51 2.63 -1.23
CA TRP A 50 -0.94 3.37 -0.13
C TRP A 50 -1.01 4.89 -0.36
N ILE A 51 -0.50 5.38 -1.50
CA ILE A 51 -0.42 6.81 -1.81
C ILE A 51 -1.81 7.45 -1.89
N LEU A 52 -2.74 6.81 -2.62
CA LEU A 52 -4.11 7.31 -2.73
C LEU A 52 -4.82 7.31 -1.38
N SER A 53 -4.68 6.23 -0.61
CA SER A 53 -5.36 6.13 0.68
C SER A 53 -4.80 7.11 1.70
N ALA A 54 -3.48 7.34 1.71
CA ALA A 54 -2.86 8.36 2.56
C ALA A 54 -3.45 9.73 2.26
N TYR A 55 -3.49 10.13 0.98
CA TYR A 55 -4.08 11.40 0.58
C TYR A 55 -5.58 11.50 0.92
N LEU A 56 -6.37 10.47 0.60
CA LEU A 56 -7.82 10.47 0.86
C LEU A 56 -8.16 10.46 2.35
N SER A 57 -7.30 9.87 3.19
CA SER A 57 -7.53 9.78 4.63
C SER A 57 -7.53 11.14 5.35
N ASP A 58 -6.80 12.10 4.81
CA ASP A 58 -6.66 13.44 5.37
C ASP A 58 -7.61 14.47 4.74
N LEU A 59 -8.46 14.06 3.79
CA LEU A 59 -9.46 14.96 3.20
C LEU A 59 -10.62 15.23 4.16
N PRO A 60 -10.89 16.49 4.54
CA PRO A 60 -11.98 16.83 5.46
C PRO A 60 -13.35 16.37 4.94
N GLN A 61 -13.56 16.43 3.62
CA GLN A 61 -14.80 16.02 2.96
C GLN A 61 -15.07 14.52 3.08
N LEU A 62 -14.02 13.72 3.35
CA LEU A 62 -14.09 12.27 3.47
C LEU A 62 -13.82 11.79 4.90
N SER A 63 -13.97 12.67 5.90
CA SER A 63 -13.76 12.35 7.32
C SER A 63 -14.49 11.09 7.78
N SER A 64 -15.72 10.85 7.32
CA SER A 64 -16.49 9.62 7.60
C SER A 64 -15.81 8.33 7.12
N PHE A 65 -14.93 8.43 6.12
CA PHE A 65 -14.17 7.32 5.53
C PHE A 65 -12.68 7.35 5.93
N SER A 66 -12.23 8.30 6.75
CA SER A 66 -10.82 8.41 7.11
C SER A 66 -10.27 7.17 7.80
N LEU A 67 -11.06 6.47 8.63
CA LEU A 67 -10.64 5.20 9.25
C LEU A 67 -10.45 4.11 8.19
N TYR A 68 -11.34 4.06 7.19
CA TYR A 68 -11.28 3.11 6.10
C TYR A 68 -10.02 3.31 5.25
N PHE A 69 -9.73 4.57 4.87
CA PHE A 69 -8.51 4.90 4.13
C PHE A 69 -7.24 4.66 4.95
N ASN A 70 -7.24 5.01 6.23
CA ASN A 70 -6.12 4.69 7.10
C ASN A 70 -5.87 3.18 7.18
N ARG A 71 -6.90 2.34 7.26
CA ARG A 71 -6.73 0.88 7.17
C ARG A 71 -6.20 0.41 5.81
N LEU A 72 -6.63 1.04 4.71
CA LEU A 72 -6.11 0.77 3.37
C LEU A 72 -4.63 1.15 3.22
N ILE A 73 -4.12 2.16 3.92
CA ILE A 73 -2.70 2.50 3.92
C ILE A 73 -1.87 1.27 4.33
N PHE A 74 -2.19 0.67 5.48
CA PHE A 74 -1.45 -0.48 6.00
C PHE A 74 -1.64 -1.74 5.15
N ALA A 75 -2.82 -1.93 4.57
CA ALA A 75 -3.05 -2.99 3.59
C ALA A 75 -2.23 -2.79 2.30
N GLY A 76 -2.19 -1.58 1.77
CA GLY A 76 -1.39 -1.18 0.61
C GLY A 76 0.10 -1.39 0.87
N LEU A 77 0.60 -0.96 2.04
CA LEU A 77 1.97 -1.20 2.48
C LEU A 77 2.31 -2.69 2.56
N SER A 78 1.42 -3.52 3.12
CA SER A 78 1.61 -4.98 3.22
C SER A 78 1.74 -5.62 1.83
N LEU A 79 0.86 -5.23 0.89
CA LEU A 79 0.90 -5.71 -0.48
C LEU A 79 2.16 -5.22 -1.22
N MET A 80 2.53 -3.96 -1.01
CA MET A 80 3.71 -3.32 -1.58
C MET A 80 4.97 -4.07 -1.14
N LEU A 81 5.13 -4.34 0.16
CA LEU A 81 6.27 -5.05 0.71
C LEU A 81 6.36 -6.48 0.18
N ALA A 82 5.25 -7.22 0.16
CA ALA A 82 5.24 -8.58 -0.40
C ALA A 82 5.67 -8.60 -1.88
N GLY A 83 5.16 -7.67 -2.69
CA GLY A 83 5.57 -7.51 -4.09
C GLY A 83 7.03 -7.10 -4.23
N PHE A 84 7.50 -6.16 -3.41
CA PHE A 84 8.88 -5.66 -3.42
C PHE A 84 9.88 -6.75 -3.05
N PHE A 85 9.65 -7.48 -1.95
CA PHE A 85 10.50 -8.60 -1.55
C PHE A 85 10.62 -9.63 -2.67
N HIS A 86 9.49 -10.06 -3.25
CA HIS A 86 9.50 -10.99 -4.36
C HIS A 86 10.26 -10.44 -5.58
N PHE A 87 10.07 -9.16 -5.91
CA PHE A 87 10.79 -8.50 -6.99
C PHE A 87 12.31 -8.51 -6.76
N CYS A 88 12.78 -8.16 -5.57
CA CYS A 88 14.20 -8.16 -5.21
C CYS A 88 14.86 -9.54 -5.30
N PHE A 89 14.13 -10.64 -5.08
CA PHE A 89 14.68 -11.99 -5.26
C PHE A 89 14.84 -12.37 -6.72
N LEU A 90 13.96 -11.88 -7.60
CA LEU A 90 13.97 -12.24 -9.01
C LEU A 90 14.86 -11.33 -9.84
N PHE A 91 14.92 -10.05 -9.52
CA PHE A 91 15.71 -9.08 -10.25
C PHE A 91 17.12 -8.95 -9.62
N PRO A 92 18.23 -8.98 -10.39
CA PRO A 92 18.31 -9.03 -11.86
C PRO A 92 18.50 -10.44 -12.46
N SER A 93 18.65 -11.49 -11.63
CA SER A 93 19.20 -12.78 -12.10
C SER A 93 18.19 -13.87 -12.46
N GLU A 94 16.88 -13.58 -12.41
CA GLU A 94 15.75 -14.52 -12.61
C GLU A 94 15.80 -15.81 -11.78
N LYS A 95 16.67 -15.88 -10.77
CA LYS A 95 16.76 -17.02 -9.86
C LYS A 95 15.44 -17.15 -9.11
N LYS A 96 14.65 -18.17 -9.48
CA LYS A 96 13.36 -18.41 -8.87
C LYS A 96 13.59 -18.86 -7.41
N PRO A 97 13.09 -18.11 -6.41
CA PRO A 97 13.07 -18.61 -5.05
C PRO A 97 12.21 -19.88 -4.97
N SER A 98 12.41 -20.66 -3.90
CA SER A 98 11.62 -21.86 -3.68
C SER A 98 10.12 -21.51 -3.60
N LYS A 99 9.26 -22.39 -4.12
CA LYS A 99 7.80 -22.19 -4.02
C LYS A 99 7.34 -22.01 -2.57
N PHE A 100 7.98 -22.72 -1.64
CA PHE A 100 7.72 -22.59 -0.21
C PHE A 100 7.97 -21.16 0.29
N PHE A 101 9.12 -20.58 -0.06
CA PHE A 101 9.48 -19.22 0.35
C PHE A 101 8.54 -18.16 -0.26
N LEU A 102 8.16 -18.33 -1.53
CA LEU A 102 7.18 -17.43 -2.16
C LEU A 102 5.80 -17.51 -1.50
N ASN A 103 5.31 -18.74 -1.26
CA ASN A 103 4.05 -18.95 -0.56
C ASN A 103 4.11 -18.32 0.84
N PHE A 104 5.22 -18.47 1.55
CA PHE A 104 5.41 -17.85 2.87
C PHE A 104 5.31 -16.32 2.82
N ILE A 105 6.03 -15.65 1.90
CA ILE A 105 5.95 -14.19 1.74
C ILE A 105 4.53 -13.74 1.43
N TYR A 106 3.87 -14.37 0.46
CA TYR A 106 2.52 -13.98 0.08
C TYR A 106 1.49 -14.31 1.15
N SER A 107 1.62 -15.42 1.86
CA SER A 107 0.75 -15.74 3.00
C SER A 107 0.87 -14.70 4.10
N ILE A 108 2.10 -14.30 4.46
CA ILE A 108 2.30 -13.22 5.44
C ILE A 108 1.71 -11.92 4.92
N GLY A 109 2.01 -11.53 3.68
CA GLY A 109 1.45 -10.32 3.08
C GLY A 109 -0.08 -10.30 3.09
N THR A 110 -0.72 -11.41 2.69
CA THR A 110 -2.18 -11.55 2.71
C THR A 110 -2.75 -11.51 4.13
N ILE A 111 -2.10 -12.16 5.09
CA ILE A 111 -2.50 -12.09 6.51
C ILE A 111 -2.41 -10.65 6.99
N LEU A 112 -1.32 -9.94 6.72
CA LEU A 112 -1.15 -8.54 7.12
C LEU A 112 -2.16 -7.61 6.43
N VAL A 113 -2.46 -7.81 5.14
CA VAL A 113 -3.55 -7.11 4.44
C VAL A 113 -4.87 -7.35 5.17
N PHE A 114 -5.19 -8.60 5.49
CA PHE A 114 -6.44 -8.97 6.14
C PHE A 114 -6.56 -8.36 7.54
N LEU A 115 -5.51 -8.51 8.35
CA LEU A 115 -5.43 -7.94 9.70
C LEU A 115 -5.51 -6.41 9.66
N SER A 116 -4.82 -5.77 8.72
CA SER A 116 -4.81 -4.31 8.60
C SER A 116 -6.17 -3.74 8.19
N PHE A 117 -6.84 -4.40 7.25
CA PHE A 117 -8.05 -3.86 6.64
C PHE A 117 -9.34 -4.26 7.35
N PHE A 118 -9.47 -5.54 7.71
CA PHE A 118 -10.73 -6.09 8.23
C PHE A 118 -10.79 -6.17 9.75
N THR A 119 -9.69 -5.92 10.46
CA THR A 119 -9.64 -6.09 11.92
C THR A 119 -9.13 -4.83 12.62
N PRO A 120 -9.47 -4.61 13.91
CA PRO A 120 -8.91 -3.52 14.71
C PRO A 120 -7.52 -3.85 15.28
N PHE A 121 -6.85 -4.91 14.82
CA PHE A 121 -5.59 -5.36 15.42
C PHE A 121 -4.38 -4.49 15.04
N ILE A 122 -4.37 -3.89 13.86
CA ILE A 122 -3.33 -2.95 13.42
C ILE A 122 -3.79 -1.51 13.68
N ILE A 123 -4.91 -1.10 13.09
CA ILE A 123 -5.51 0.22 13.29
C ILE A 123 -6.90 0.08 13.90
N LYS A 124 -7.02 0.47 15.17
CA LYS A 124 -8.25 0.39 15.94
C LYS A 124 -9.18 1.57 15.63
N GLY A 125 -8.63 2.76 15.49
CA GLY A 125 -9.39 3.99 15.29
C GLY A 125 -8.52 5.14 14.81
N ILE A 126 -9.11 6.33 14.75
CA ILE A 126 -8.43 7.57 14.38
C ILE A 126 -8.86 8.70 15.32
N VAL A 127 -8.02 9.72 15.46
CA VAL A 127 -8.33 10.98 16.14
C VAL A 127 -8.06 12.11 15.16
N PHE A 128 -9.04 12.99 14.96
CA PHE A 128 -8.84 14.18 14.13
C PHE A 128 -8.02 15.22 14.91
N LYS A 129 -7.00 15.75 14.25
CA LYS A 129 -6.14 16.84 14.73
C LYS A 129 -6.23 18.01 13.75
N GLU A 130 -5.74 19.17 14.15
CA GLU A 130 -5.73 20.37 13.28
C GLU A 130 -4.94 20.17 11.99
N TRP A 131 -3.98 19.25 11.99
CA TRP A 131 -3.09 18.96 10.86
C TRP A 131 -3.46 17.71 10.06
N GLY A 132 -4.49 16.95 10.45
CA GLY A 132 -4.87 15.71 9.74
C GLY A 132 -5.43 14.63 10.67
N THR A 133 -5.22 13.37 10.29
CA THR A 133 -5.67 12.22 11.08
C THR A 133 -4.51 11.55 11.82
N ASP A 134 -4.69 11.34 13.13
CA ASP A 134 -3.77 10.58 13.97
C ASP A 134 -4.34 9.17 14.23
N LEU A 135 -3.47 8.19 14.43
CA LEU A 135 -3.84 6.78 14.49
C LEU A 135 -4.03 6.30 15.94
N ILE A 136 -5.17 5.66 16.22
CA ILE A 136 -5.32 4.81 17.40
C ILE A 136 -4.89 3.41 17.00
N THR A 137 -3.71 3.02 17.45
CA THR A 137 -3.09 1.73 17.10
C THR A 137 -3.74 0.57 17.86
N GLY A 138 -3.77 -0.59 17.21
CA GLY A 138 -4.22 -1.85 17.81
C GLY A 138 -3.08 -2.64 18.47
N PRO A 139 -3.40 -3.73 19.16
CA PRO A 139 -2.42 -4.53 19.92
C PRO A 139 -1.32 -5.17 19.06
N LEU A 140 -1.56 -5.39 17.76
CA LEU A 140 -0.58 -5.97 16.86
C LEU A 140 0.24 -4.93 16.10
N PHE A 141 -0.02 -3.63 16.29
CA PHE A 141 0.72 -2.56 15.60
C PHE A 141 2.24 -2.60 15.83
N PRO A 142 2.77 -2.90 17.04
CA PRO A 142 4.22 -3.00 17.25
C PRO A 142 4.90 -4.05 16.36
N PHE A 143 4.21 -5.16 16.06
CA PHE A 143 4.72 -6.21 15.18
C PHE A 143 4.64 -5.83 13.68
N PHE A 144 3.89 -4.78 13.35
CA PHE A 144 3.81 -4.27 11.99
C PHE A 144 4.98 -3.33 11.67
N ILE A 145 5.44 -2.57 12.66
CA ILE A 145 6.48 -1.53 12.49
C ILE A 145 7.87 -1.96 12.97
N GLY A 146 7.93 -2.98 13.84
CA GLY A 146 9.16 -3.48 14.48
C GLY A 146 9.88 -4.58 13.72
#